data_AF-A0A4R9K7Y8-F1
#
_entry.id   AF-A0A4R9K7Y8-F1
#
_cell.length_a   1.000
_cell.length_b   1.000
_cell.length_c   1.000
_cell.angle_alpha   90.00
_cell.angle_beta   90.00
_cell.angle_gamma   90.00
#
_symmetry.space_group_name_H-M   'P 1'
#
loop_
_entity.id
_entity.type
_entity.pdbx_description
1 polymer ?
#
loop_
_entity_poly.entity_id
_entity_poly.type
_entity_poly.pdbx_seq_one_letter_code
_entity_poly.pdbx_strand_id
1 'polypeptide(L)'
;MIPKLVRFLIGAFFLLLTNSALFSVTVITKTGKSFEKVSIERSTELDIEFVDENGIYTRIKKDKVLKIVSDPGEPTLELTLDESIPTGAMKNPTEKSAVPQDSFLLSQSVSNDGAFQGSDLFGERQARRNKTAYKDTYEAYFMSTSIELLGLPKAFKFGLTVMNPLVDRSNTDADFRFQTAAGGADQSNVVNATLASGTLAFDPNSVKLRKEKNGLNDYLFSRAMYDHETRMGTFSAGFIFINTNDPNYVMRGLWVIAWRPPFLSWLNPQFSINNRMLSEYNGAFQGGHNYRLSLSHEFFKGEAFRITPSIVMGYADVNDNVDRRKGISDISPRLQFDYTKFFFAANMMYRATPALVDNVTYTPSDGVYADTNANDGRVTDPSKVFGYENAFILNQIAANSPNEFVKRTLTQHYQQQHIVHAIYFFSIGYTIKI
;
A
#
# COMPACT_ATOMS: atom_id res chain seq x y z
N MET A 1 6.78 18.05 -7.48
CA MET A 1 6.21 18.59 -8.74
C MET A 1 5.32 17.51 -9.34
N ILE A 2 3.99 17.63 -9.27
CA ILE A 2 3.08 16.53 -9.67
C ILE A 2 3.31 16.18 -11.16
N PRO A 3 3.58 14.92 -11.52
CA PRO A 3 3.83 14.51 -12.90
C PRO A 3 2.66 14.88 -13.82
N LYS A 4 2.95 15.23 -15.08
CA LYS A 4 1.92 15.62 -16.08
C LYS A 4 0.83 14.54 -16.25
N LEU A 5 1.19 13.26 -16.08
CA LEU A 5 0.26 12.13 -16.14
C LEU A 5 -0.76 12.13 -14.99
N VAL A 6 -0.33 12.48 -13.78
CA VAL A 6 -1.21 12.57 -12.60
C VAL A 6 -2.20 13.72 -12.74
N ARG A 7 -1.77 14.86 -13.31
CA ARG A 7 -2.68 15.97 -13.65
C ARG A 7 -3.73 15.57 -14.69
N PHE A 8 -3.32 14.77 -15.68
CA PHE A 8 -4.23 14.26 -16.71
C PHE A 8 -5.24 13.26 -16.15
N LEU A 9 -4.82 12.35 -15.29
CA LEU A 9 -5.70 11.37 -14.65
C LEU A 9 -6.69 12.03 -13.68
N ILE A 10 -6.26 13.01 -12.88
CA ILE A 10 -7.15 13.81 -12.03
C ILE A 10 -8.16 14.57 -12.90
N GLY A 11 -7.70 15.20 -13.98
CA GLY A 11 -8.60 15.91 -14.92
C GLY A 11 -9.61 14.98 -15.61
N ALA A 12 -9.19 13.79 -16.04
CA ALA A 12 -10.05 12.79 -16.65
C ALA A 12 -11.07 12.22 -15.66
N PHE A 13 -10.69 12.01 -14.41
CA PHE A 13 -11.60 11.60 -13.33
C PHE A 13 -12.69 12.65 -13.11
N PHE A 14 -12.34 13.93 -13.02
CA PHE A 14 -13.34 15.02 -12.89
C PHE A 14 -14.25 15.19 -14.11
N LEU A 15 -13.76 14.91 -15.33
CA LEU A 15 -14.58 14.92 -16.55
C LEU A 15 -15.55 13.73 -16.65
N LEU A 16 -15.21 12.59 -16.03
CA LEU A 16 -16.10 11.43 -15.93
C LEU A 16 -17.18 11.64 -14.86
N LEU A 17 -16.87 12.38 -13.78
CA LEU A 17 -17.83 12.76 -12.74
C LEU A 17 -18.96 13.67 -13.26
N THR A 18 -18.70 14.50 -14.27
CA THR A 18 -19.71 15.46 -14.78
C THR A 18 -20.75 14.86 -15.73
N ASN A 19 -20.65 13.57 -16.09
CA ASN A 19 -21.54 12.93 -17.09
C ASN A 19 -22.41 11.77 -16.57
N SER A 20 -22.40 11.47 -15.27
CA SER A 20 -23.30 10.47 -14.68
C SER A 20 -24.40 11.16 -13.89
N ALA A 21 -25.66 10.88 -14.24
CA ALA A 21 -26.85 11.52 -13.69
C ALA A 21 -26.84 11.44 -12.15
N LEU A 22 -26.92 12.62 -11.55
CA LEU A 22 -26.87 12.89 -10.14
C LEU A 22 -28.21 12.52 -9.47
N PHE A 23 -28.14 11.74 -8.39
CA PHE A 23 -29.19 11.43 -7.41
C PHE A 23 -30.28 10.44 -7.84
N SER A 24 -30.24 9.22 -7.28
CA SER A 24 -31.36 8.28 -7.28
C SER A 24 -32.34 8.62 -6.14
N VAL A 25 -33.63 8.65 -6.44
CA VAL A 25 -34.70 8.92 -5.47
C VAL A 25 -35.82 7.90 -5.60
N THR A 26 -36.59 7.70 -4.52
CA THR A 26 -37.83 6.95 -4.53
C THR A 26 -39.03 7.91 -4.56
N VAL A 27 -39.89 7.77 -5.58
CA VAL A 27 -41.14 8.53 -5.73
C VAL A 27 -42.32 7.68 -5.23
N ILE A 28 -43.03 8.16 -4.21
CA ILE A 28 -44.21 7.46 -3.66
C ILE A 28 -45.48 8.23 -4.02
N THR A 29 -46.45 7.56 -4.63
CA THR A 29 -47.74 8.16 -4.99
C THR A 29 -48.76 8.07 -3.86
N LYS A 30 -49.79 8.93 -3.88
CA LYS A 30 -50.92 8.88 -2.96
C LYS A 30 -51.74 7.58 -3.04
N THR A 31 -51.61 6.85 -4.15
CA THR A 31 -52.25 5.54 -4.35
C THR A 31 -51.43 4.38 -3.78
N GLY A 32 -50.27 4.66 -3.16
CA GLY A 32 -49.40 3.65 -2.57
C GLY A 32 -48.45 2.96 -3.56
N LYS A 33 -48.31 3.45 -4.80
CA LYS A 33 -47.29 2.93 -5.73
C LYS A 33 -45.94 3.60 -5.45
N SER A 34 -44.87 2.83 -5.39
CA SER A 34 -43.49 3.31 -5.30
C SER A 34 -42.75 3.13 -6.63
N PHE A 35 -41.93 4.11 -6.98
CA PHE A 35 -40.96 4.05 -8.07
C PHE A 35 -39.59 4.26 -7.43
N GLU A 36 -38.81 3.19 -7.30
CA GLU A 36 -37.53 3.17 -6.59
C GLU A 36 -36.38 3.44 -7.54
N LYS A 37 -35.30 4.07 -7.06
CA LYS A 37 -34.07 4.32 -7.81
C LYS A 37 -34.26 5.05 -9.14
N VAL A 38 -35.11 6.07 -9.15
CA VAL A 38 -35.36 6.88 -10.34
C VAL A 38 -34.53 8.16 -10.34
N SER A 39 -34.11 8.65 -11.51
CA SER A 39 -33.53 10.00 -11.67
C SER A 39 -34.63 10.99 -12.04
N ILE A 40 -34.71 12.14 -11.37
CA ILE A 40 -35.65 13.20 -11.77
C ILE A 40 -35.00 14.03 -12.88
N GLU A 41 -35.49 13.88 -14.10
CA GLU A 41 -34.99 14.60 -15.27
C GLU A 41 -35.65 15.99 -15.42
N ARG A 42 -36.93 16.12 -15.03
CA ARG A 42 -37.66 17.39 -15.16
C ARG A 42 -38.75 17.56 -14.11
N SER A 43 -38.84 18.74 -13.52
CA SER A 43 -39.88 19.11 -12.54
C SER A 43 -40.52 20.43 -12.95
N THR A 44 -41.81 20.42 -13.27
CA THR A 44 -42.61 21.63 -13.59
C THR A 44 -43.58 21.93 -12.45
N GLU A 45 -44.36 23.01 -12.52
CA GLU A 45 -45.36 23.30 -11.49
C GLU A 45 -46.45 22.23 -11.38
N LEU A 46 -46.76 21.53 -12.49
CA LEU A 46 -47.85 20.56 -12.57
C LEU A 46 -47.35 19.10 -12.49
N ASP A 47 -46.18 18.80 -13.06
CA ASP A 47 -45.73 17.43 -13.29
C ASP A 47 -44.27 17.20 -12.85
N ILE A 48 -43.92 15.94 -12.64
CA ILE A 48 -42.56 15.44 -12.47
C ILE A 48 -42.33 14.34 -13.51
N GLU A 49 -41.20 14.40 -14.18
CA GLU A 49 -40.71 13.39 -15.13
C GLU A 49 -39.43 12.76 -14.57
N PHE A 50 -39.42 11.44 -14.50
CA PHE A 50 -38.32 10.66 -13.97
C PHE A 50 -38.06 9.42 -14.81
N VAL A 51 -36.82 8.91 -14.74
CA VAL A 51 -36.35 7.75 -15.51
C VAL A 51 -35.99 6.63 -14.54
N ASP A 52 -36.46 5.42 -14.81
CA ASP A 52 -36.10 4.23 -14.01
C ASP A 52 -34.77 3.60 -14.46
N GLU A 53 -34.29 2.58 -13.73
CA GLU A 53 -33.05 1.84 -14.06
C GLU A 53 -33.07 1.19 -15.46
N ASN A 54 -34.25 0.99 -16.04
CA ASN A 54 -34.42 0.43 -17.38
C ASN A 54 -34.49 1.50 -18.48
N GLY A 55 -34.34 2.78 -18.13
CA GLY A 55 -34.43 3.90 -19.08
C GLY A 55 -35.85 4.30 -19.45
N ILE A 56 -36.86 3.88 -18.69
CA ILE A 56 -38.28 4.18 -18.95
C ILE A 56 -38.63 5.54 -18.36
N TYR A 57 -39.00 6.48 -19.22
CA TYR A 57 -39.48 7.80 -18.84
C TYR A 57 -40.93 7.70 -18.33
N THR A 58 -41.14 8.16 -17.11
CA THR A 58 -42.46 8.19 -16.47
C THR A 58 -42.78 9.62 -16.03
N ARG A 59 -43.94 10.13 -16.44
CA ARG A 59 -44.46 11.45 -16.03
C ARG A 59 -45.65 11.29 -15.10
N ILE A 60 -45.61 11.96 -13.95
CA ILE A 60 -46.67 11.94 -12.93
C ILE A 60 -47.00 13.38 -12.50
N LYS A 61 -48.29 13.68 -12.35
CA LYS A 61 -48.76 14.94 -11.79
C LYS A 61 -48.36 15.08 -10.31
N LYS A 62 -47.88 16.25 -9.89
CA LYS A 62 -47.41 16.52 -8.52
C LYS A 62 -48.49 16.30 -7.47
N ASP A 63 -49.76 16.56 -7.80
CA ASP A 63 -50.90 16.33 -6.91
C ASP A 63 -51.11 14.85 -6.56
N LYS A 64 -50.56 13.92 -7.36
CA LYS A 64 -50.58 12.47 -7.13
C LYS A 64 -49.35 11.96 -6.37
N VAL A 65 -48.33 12.79 -6.17
CA VAL A 65 -47.13 12.44 -5.40
C VAL A 65 -47.41 12.68 -3.92
N LEU A 66 -47.11 11.68 -3.09
CA LEU A 66 -47.22 11.78 -1.64
C LEU A 66 -45.91 12.33 -1.03
N LYS A 67 -44.78 11.74 -1.43
CA LYS A 67 -43.44 12.18 -1.02
C LYS A 67 -42.38 11.67 -1.99
N ILE A 68 -41.27 12.38 -2.05
CA ILE A 68 -40.04 11.97 -2.74
C ILE A 68 -38.99 11.80 -1.64
N VAL A 69 -38.39 10.63 -1.58
CA VAL A 69 -37.38 10.29 -0.57
C VAL A 69 -36.07 10.04 -1.31
N SER A 70 -35.00 10.70 -0.89
CA SER A 70 -33.66 10.34 -1.37
C SER A 70 -33.39 8.89 -0.98
N ASP A 71 -32.98 8.06 -1.94
CA ASP A 71 -32.64 6.69 -1.59
C ASP A 71 -31.48 6.72 -0.60
N PRO A 72 -31.56 5.97 0.51
CA PRO A 72 -30.40 5.82 1.38
C PRO A 72 -29.30 5.21 0.52
N GLY A 73 -28.24 5.99 0.27
CA GLY A 73 -27.06 5.48 -0.42
C GLY A 73 -26.62 4.21 0.31
N GLU A 74 -26.42 3.12 -0.44
CA GLU A 74 -25.85 1.91 0.16
C GLU A 74 -24.58 2.32 0.92
N PRO A 75 -24.40 1.89 2.19
CA PRO A 75 -23.23 2.25 2.97
C PRO A 75 -22.00 1.66 2.26
N THR A 76 -21.27 2.50 1.57
CA THR A 76 -20.02 2.14 0.93
C THR A 76 -18.96 1.97 2.02
N LEU A 77 -18.55 0.72 2.21
CA LEU A 77 -17.62 0.29 3.26
C LEU A 77 -16.21 0.84 3.01
N GLU A 78 -15.57 1.35 4.08
CA GLU A 78 -14.22 1.92 4.05
C GLU A 78 -13.17 0.85 3.67
N LEU A 79 -12.25 1.24 2.79
CA LEU A 79 -11.09 0.45 2.43
C LEU A 79 -9.90 0.88 3.30
N THR A 80 -9.50 0.09 4.27
CA THR A 80 -8.21 0.28 4.98
C THR A 80 -7.10 -0.33 4.12
N LEU A 81 -6.27 0.49 3.46
CA LEU A 81 -5.05 0.00 2.78
C LEU A 81 -4.01 -0.50 3.79
N ASP A 82 -4.12 -0.08 5.05
CA ASP A 82 -3.31 -0.59 6.14
C ASP A 82 -4.00 -1.81 6.77
N GLU A 83 -3.65 -3.00 6.29
CA GLU A 83 -4.16 -4.27 6.82
C GLU A 83 -3.84 -4.48 8.30
N SER A 84 -2.90 -3.72 8.86
CA SER A 84 -2.54 -3.80 10.28
C SER A 84 -3.48 -3.03 11.21
N ILE A 85 -4.49 -2.37 10.64
CA ILE A 85 -5.60 -1.78 11.36
C ILE A 85 -6.83 -2.63 11.06
N PRO A 86 -7.46 -3.28 12.06
CA PRO A 86 -8.72 -3.97 11.82
C PRO A 86 -9.76 -2.98 11.28
N THR A 87 -10.43 -3.32 10.18
CA THR A 87 -11.61 -2.60 9.71
C THR A 87 -12.62 -2.62 10.85
N GLY A 88 -12.89 -1.50 11.51
CA GLY A 88 -13.78 -1.48 12.69
C GLY A 88 -15.19 -1.96 12.36
N ALA A 89 -16.01 -2.28 13.37
CA ALA A 89 -17.43 -2.49 13.16
C ALA A 89 -18.07 -1.20 12.62
N MET A 90 -18.67 -1.26 11.42
CA MET A 90 -19.59 -0.22 10.96
C MET A 90 -20.66 -0.03 12.05
N LYS A 91 -20.89 1.23 12.45
CA LYS A 91 -22.08 1.57 13.26
C LYS A 91 -23.29 0.93 12.60
N ASN A 92 -24.10 0.24 13.39
CA ASN A 92 -25.34 -0.40 12.95
C ASN A 92 -26.06 0.51 11.95
N PRO A 93 -26.19 0.11 10.68
CA PRO A 93 -27.27 0.64 9.85
C PRO A 93 -28.54 0.27 10.61
N THR A 94 -29.31 1.27 10.99
CA THR A 94 -30.62 1.03 11.60
C THR A 94 -31.56 0.65 10.47
N GLU A 95 -31.39 -0.53 9.89
CA GLU A 95 -32.35 -1.17 9.00
C GLU A 95 -31.97 -2.64 8.79
N LYS A 96 -32.96 -3.52 8.96
CA LYS A 96 -32.86 -4.96 8.72
C LYS A 96 -32.74 -5.23 7.22
N SER A 97 -31.63 -4.89 6.58
CA SER A 97 -31.24 -5.59 5.36
C SER A 97 -30.49 -6.83 5.80
N ALA A 98 -31.15 -7.99 5.75
CA ALA A 98 -30.45 -9.26 5.89
C ALA A 98 -29.41 -9.32 4.76
N VAL A 99 -28.16 -9.05 5.10
CA VAL A 99 -27.04 -9.23 4.17
C VAL A 99 -27.10 -10.70 3.74
N PRO A 100 -27.18 -11.00 2.43
CA PRO A 100 -27.21 -12.39 1.98
C PRO A 100 -26.04 -13.15 2.58
N GLN A 101 -26.32 -14.38 3.02
CA GLN A 101 -25.41 -15.23 3.79
C GLN A 101 -24.09 -15.53 3.05
N ASP A 102 -24.01 -15.22 1.75
CA ASP A 102 -22.88 -15.47 0.86
C ASP A 102 -22.37 -14.22 0.13
N SER A 103 -22.60 -13.01 0.65
CA SER A 103 -22.04 -11.79 0.01
C SER A 103 -20.60 -11.52 0.41
N PHE A 104 -19.81 -11.04 -0.54
CA PHE A 104 -18.43 -10.59 -0.30
C PHE A 104 -18.18 -9.23 -0.93
N LEU A 105 -17.28 -8.48 -0.31
CA LEU A 105 -16.81 -7.21 -0.81
C LEU A 105 -15.56 -7.47 -1.65
N LEU A 106 -15.62 -7.17 -2.95
CA LEU A 106 -14.46 -7.17 -3.82
C LEU A 106 -13.99 -5.74 -4.01
N SER A 107 -12.72 -5.48 -3.74
CA SER A 107 -12.08 -4.22 -4.06
C SER A 107 -10.86 -4.45 -4.94
N GLN A 108 -10.70 -3.62 -5.96
CA GLN A 108 -9.53 -3.65 -6.82
C GLN A 108 -8.99 -2.24 -7.01
N SER A 109 -7.67 -2.09 -6.93
CA SER A 109 -7.02 -0.80 -7.16
C SER A 109 -5.64 -0.95 -7.78
N VAL A 110 -5.21 0.09 -8.48
CA VAL A 110 -3.83 0.26 -8.94
C VAL A 110 -3.18 1.35 -8.09
N SER A 111 -1.97 1.08 -7.60
CA SER A 111 -1.16 2.05 -6.86
C SER A 111 0.24 2.13 -7.46
N ASN A 112 0.90 3.29 -7.33
CA ASN A 112 2.30 3.45 -7.77
C ASN A 112 3.32 2.97 -6.72
N ASP A 113 2.89 2.83 -5.47
CA ASP A 113 3.62 2.20 -4.38
C ASP A 113 2.70 1.90 -3.20
N GLY A 114 3.24 1.24 -2.18
CA GLY A 114 2.51 0.80 -1.00
C GLY A 114 3.41 0.75 0.22
N ALA A 115 2.80 0.95 1.39
CA ALA A 115 3.50 0.99 2.66
C ALA A 115 2.83 0.10 3.70
N PHE A 116 3.62 -0.50 4.58
CA PHE A 116 3.16 -1.26 5.73
C PHE A 116 4.13 -1.07 6.91
N GLN A 117 3.63 -0.55 8.03
CA GLN A 117 4.38 -0.33 9.28
C GLN A 117 5.73 0.39 9.08
N GLY A 118 5.73 1.50 8.35
CA GLY A 118 6.94 2.28 8.06
C GLY A 118 7.84 1.72 6.95
N SER A 119 7.52 0.53 6.43
CA SER A 119 8.23 -0.09 5.33
C SER A 119 7.52 0.17 4.01
N ASP A 120 8.26 0.66 3.03
CA ASP A 120 7.97 0.61 1.62
C ASP A 120 7.93 -0.85 1.12
N LEU A 121 6.91 -1.17 0.31
CA LEU A 121 6.66 -2.53 -0.19
C LEU A 121 7.37 -2.80 -1.51
N PHE A 122 7.33 -1.84 -2.45
CA PHE A 122 7.76 -2.07 -3.84
C PHE A 122 8.78 -1.05 -4.35
N GLY A 123 8.62 0.24 -4.09
CA GLY A 123 9.45 1.31 -4.62
C GLY A 123 10.94 1.18 -4.36
N GLU A 124 11.34 0.94 -3.12
CA GLU A 124 12.76 0.79 -2.76
C GLU A 124 13.36 -0.49 -3.34
N ARG A 125 12.56 -1.56 -3.44
CA ARG A 125 12.97 -2.78 -4.14
C ARG A 125 13.17 -2.52 -5.63
N GLN A 126 12.26 -1.76 -6.24
CA GLN A 126 12.38 -1.33 -7.63
C GLN A 126 13.63 -0.48 -7.85
N ALA A 127 13.92 0.44 -6.94
CA ALA A 127 15.12 1.29 -7.01
C ALA A 127 16.41 0.48 -6.93
N ARG A 128 16.48 -0.51 -6.03
CA ARG A 128 17.59 -1.47 -5.97
C ARG A 128 17.76 -2.25 -7.26
N ARG A 129 16.67 -2.81 -7.78
CA ARG A 129 16.66 -3.53 -9.05
C ARG A 129 17.16 -2.66 -10.22
N ASN A 130 16.68 -1.42 -10.29
CA ASN A 130 16.92 -0.52 -11.42
C ASN A 130 18.21 0.30 -11.27
N LYS A 131 18.97 0.12 -10.19
CA LYS A 131 20.19 0.89 -9.86
C LYS A 131 19.90 2.39 -9.86
N THR A 132 18.77 2.78 -9.28
CA THR A 132 18.41 4.18 -9.12
C THR A 132 18.50 4.57 -7.65
N ALA A 133 18.84 5.83 -7.39
CA ALA A 133 18.74 6.41 -6.06
C ALA A 133 17.33 6.21 -5.45
N TYR A 134 17.25 6.19 -4.12
CA TYR A 134 15.96 6.14 -3.43
C TYR A 134 15.27 7.50 -3.60
N LYS A 135 13.95 7.49 -3.74
CA LYS A 135 13.14 8.67 -4.05
C LYS A 135 11.92 8.75 -3.13
N ASP A 136 11.29 9.92 -3.12
CA ASP A 136 10.03 10.19 -2.41
C ASP A 136 8.80 9.70 -3.19
N THR A 137 8.94 9.34 -4.45
CA THR A 137 7.87 8.77 -5.28
C THR A 137 8.46 7.74 -6.23
N TYR A 138 7.84 6.57 -6.28
CA TYR A 138 8.23 5.47 -7.15
C TYR A 138 7.18 5.17 -8.21
N GLU A 139 7.61 4.46 -9.25
CA GLU A 139 6.78 3.98 -10.35
C GLU A 139 6.65 2.45 -10.25
N ALA A 140 6.56 1.93 -9.02
CA ALA A 140 6.48 0.53 -8.70
C ALA A 140 5.02 0.06 -8.75
N TYR A 141 4.38 0.28 -9.90
CA TYR A 141 2.95 0.06 -10.05
C TYR A 141 2.56 -1.37 -9.71
N PHE A 142 1.54 -1.54 -8.88
CA PHE A 142 0.94 -2.83 -8.56
C PHE A 142 -0.58 -2.76 -8.51
N MET A 143 -1.20 -3.90 -8.73
CA MET A 143 -2.64 -4.10 -8.56
C MET A 143 -2.90 -4.75 -7.20
N SER A 144 -3.73 -4.11 -6.38
CA SER A 144 -4.28 -4.70 -5.16
C SER A 144 -5.66 -5.28 -5.46
N THR A 145 -5.88 -6.54 -5.09
CA THR A 145 -7.20 -7.19 -5.11
C THR A 145 -7.53 -7.67 -3.70
N SER A 146 -8.59 -7.13 -3.12
CA SER A 146 -9.01 -7.41 -1.76
C SER A 146 -10.42 -8.03 -1.75
N ILE A 147 -10.59 -9.08 -0.97
CA ILE A 147 -11.86 -9.76 -0.74
C ILE A 147 -12.13 -9.73 0.76
N GLU A 148 -13.31 -9.24 1.17
CA GLU A 148 -13.80 -9.31 2.55
C GLU A 148 -15.11 -10.08 2.60
N LEU A 149 -15.17 -11.12 3.43
CA LEU A 149 -16.37 -11.95 3.57
C LEU A 149 -17.38 -11.26 4.49
N LEU A 150 -18.58 -10.98 3.98
CA LEU A 150 -19.65 -10.28 4.71
C LEU A 150 -20.68 -11.24 5.33
N GLY A 151 -20.71 -12.49 4.87
CA GLY A 151 -21.64 -13.54 5.32
C GLY A 151 -21.30 -14.24 6.64
N LEU A 152 -20.17 -13.87 7.26
CA LEU A 152 -19.74 -14.43 8.54
C LEU A 152 -20.59 -13.91 9.69
N PRO A 153 -20.63 -14.61 10.86
CA PRO A 153 -21.20 -14.03 12.08
C PRO A 153 -20.62 -12.62 12.27
N LYS A 154 -21.45 -11.62 12.63
CA LYS A 154 -21.04 -10.20 12.68
C LYS A 154 -19.74 -9.93 13.45
N ALA A 155 -19.44 -10.77 14.42
CA ALA A 155 -18.23 -10.69 15.23
C ALA A 155 -16.98 -11.21 14.52
N PHE A 156 -17.09 -11.98 13.45
CA PHE A 156 -15.95 -12.57 12.75
C PHE A 156 -15.73 -11.89 11.40
N LYS A 157 -14.49 -11.51 11.13
CA LYS A 157 -14.06 -10.86 9.89
C LYS A 157 -12.96 -11.67 9.26
N PHE A 158 -13.10 -11.94 7.98
CA PHE A 158 -12.08 -12.58 7.17
C PHE A 158 -11.83 -11.77 5.92
N GLY A 159 -10.56 -11.52 5.64
CA GLY A 159 -10.15 -10.77 4.46
C GLY A 159 -8.89 -11.34 3.83
N LEU A 160 -8.81 -11.22 2.51
CA LEU A 160 -7.65 -11.57 1.70
C LEU A 160 -7.30 -10.38 0.82
N THR A 161 -6.05 -9.95 0.83
CA THR A 161 -5.54 -8.90 -0.07
C THR A 161 -4.31 -9.41 -0.78
N VAL A 162 -4.38 -9.47 -2.11
CA VAL A 162 -3.28 -9.81 -3.00
C VAL A 162 -2.75 -8.52 -3.63
N MET A 163 -1.43 -8.32 -3.58
CA MET A 163 -0.77 -7.20 -4.24
C MET A 163 0.18 -7.76 -5.30
N ASN A 164 -0.11 -7.47 -6.57
CA ASN A 164 0.62 -7.97 -7.73
C ASN A 164 1.34 -6.82 -8.45
N PRO A 165 2.67 -6.77 -8.46
CA PRO A 165 3.41 -5.81 -9.27
C PRO A 165 3.03 -5.93 -10.75
N LEU A 166 2.81 -4.80 -11.40
CA LEU A 166 2.53 -4.69 -12.83
C LEU A 166 3.80 -4.47 -13.66
N VAL A 167 4.85 -4.01 -13.00
CA VAL A 167 6.17 -3.76 -13.57
C VAL A 167 7.22 -4.58 -12.83
N ASP A 168 8.37 -4.78 -13.46
CA ASP A 168 9.59 -5.26 -12.80
C ASP A 168 9.48 -6.59 -12.02
N ARG A 169 8.51 -7.44 -12.39
CA ARG A 169 8.30 -8.79 -11.82
C ARG A 169 9.44 -9.76 -12.10
N SER A 170 10.13 -9.58 -13.22
CA SER A 170 11.23 -10.46 -13.61
C SER A 170 12.54 -10.03 -12.97
N ASN A 171 13.29 -11.03 -12.52
CA ASN A 171 14.68 -10.90 -12.11
C ASN A 171 15.53 -10.25 -13.22
N THR A 172 16.45 -9.39 -12.82
CA THR A 172 17.37 -8.66 -13.71
C THR A 172 18.81 -8.84 -13.30
N ASP A 173 19.71 -8.58 -14.25
CA ASP A 173 21.15 -8.66 -14.08
C ASP A 173 21.68 -7.37 -13.42
N ALA A 174 21.37 -7.18 -12.14
CA ALA A 174 21.60 -5.90 -11.47
C ALA A 174 22.99 -5.74 -10.82
N ASP A 175 23.76 -6.80 -10.65
CA ASP A 175 25.09 -6.73 -10.02
C ASP A 175 26.26 -6.84 -11.01
N PHE A 176 25.97 -6.99 -12.31
CA PHE A 176 26.95 -7.23 -13.36
C PHE A 176 27.92 -8.39 -13.07
N ARG A 177 27.55 -9.30 -12.16
CA ARG A 177 28.37 -10.48 -11.92
C ARG A 177 28.15 -11.47 -13.02
N PHE A 178 29.17 -12.25 -13.29
CA PHE A 178 29.10 -13.32 -14.26
C PHE A 178 28.93 -14.65 -13.54
N GLN A 179 28.16 -15.57 -14.09
CA GLN A 179 27.96 -16.92 -13.56
C GLN A 179 27.90 -17.93 -14.70
N THR A 180 28.42 -19.13 -14.47
CA THR A 180 28.39 -20.25 -15.45
C THR A 180 27.02 -20.94 -15.51
N ALA A 181 26.20 -20.78 -14.48
CA ALA A 181 24.84 -21.32 -14.37
C ALA A 181 24.01 -20.45 -13.42
N ALA A 182 22.68 -20.54 -13.48
CA ALA A 182 21.80 -19.79 -12.59
C ALA A 182 22.08 -20.12 -11.10
N GLY A 183 22.50 -19.12 -10.32
CA GLY A 183 22.89 -19.29 -8.91
C GLY A 183 24.30 -19.83 -8.71
N GLY A 184 25.11 -19.91 -9.77
CA GLY A 184 26.50 -20.37 -9.73
C GLY A 184 27.46 -19.36 -9.12
N ALA A 185 28.72 -19.78 -8.94
CA ALA A 185 29.78 -18.93 -8.39
C ALA A 185 30.10 -17.74 -9.30
N ASP A 186 30.44 -16.61 -8.69
CA ASP A 186 30.84 -15.38 -9.40
C ASP A 186 32.11 -15.59 -10.24
N GLN A 187 32.02 -15.28 -11.53
CA GLN A 187 33.07 -15.37 -12.53
C GLN A 187 33.64 -14.00 -12.94
N SER A 188 33.21 -12.92 -12.30
CA SER A 188 33.60 -11.55 -12.68
C SER A 188 35.11 -11.35 -12.71
N ASN A 189 35.83 -11.95 -11.77
CA ASN A 189 37.29 -11.90 -11.73
C ASN A 189 37.93 -12.59 -12.94
N VAL A 190 37.38 -13.72 -13.39
CA VAL A 190 37.86 -14.47 -14.56
C VAL A 190 37.58 -13.70 -15.85
N VAL A 191 36.40 -13.07 -15.94
CA VAL A 191 36.03 -12.19 -17.05
C VAL A 191 36.94 -10.97 -17.12
N ASN A 192 37.18 -10.29 -15.99
CA ASN A 192 38.06 -9.13 -15.91
C ASN A 192 39.52 -9.49 -16.26
N ALA A 193 40.02 -10.64 -15.78
CA ALA A 193 41.35 -11.14 -16.12
C ALA A 193 41.48 -11.48 -17.61
N THR A 194 40.45 -12.04 -18.22
CA THR A 194 40.39 -12.31 -19.67
C THR A 194 40.44 -11.02 -20.47
N LEU A 195 39.67 -10.01 -20.08
CA LEU A 195 39.66 -8.69 -20.73
C LEU A 195 41.01 -7.97 -20.59
N ALA A 196 41.67 -8.08 -19.44
CA ALA A 196 42.97 -7.46 -19.19
C ALA A 196 44.13 -8.15 -19.89
N SER A 197 44.11 -9.49 -19.97
CA SER A 197 45.18 -10.31 -20.56
C SER A 197 44.99 -10.59 -22.06
N GLY A 198 43.80 -10.37 -22.61
CA GLY A 198 43.43 -10.76 -23.97
C GLY A 198 43.34 -12.28 -24.18
N THR A 199 43.48 -13.09 -23.13
CA THR A 199 43.45 -14.55 -23.19
C THR A 199 42.14 -15.07 -22.63
N LEU A 200 41.36 -15.79 -23.45
CA LEU A 200 40.06 -16.33 -23.05
C LEU A 200 40.21 -17.45 -22.02
N ALA A 201 39.87 -17.16 -20.75
CA ALA A 201 39.99 -18.11 -19.63
C ALA A 201 38.66 -18.79 -19.22
N PHE A 202 37.58 -18.57 -19.98
CA PHE A 202 36.25 -19.14 -19.73
C PHE A 202 35.51 -19.39 -21.05
N ASP A 203 34.46 -20.21 -21.05
CA ASP A 203 33.59 -20.36 -22.23
C ASP A 203 32.55 -19.21 -22.27
N PRO A 204 32.59 -18.30 -23.26
CA PRO A 204 31.66 -17.19 -23.39
C PRO A 204 30.19 -17.60 -23.52
N ASN A 205 29.92 -18.82 -23.98
CA ASN A 205 28.56 -19.32 -24.14
C ASN A 205 27.95 -19.79 -22.81
N SER A 206 28.81 -20.19 -21.86
CA SER A 206 28.42 -20.66 -20.53
C SER A 206 28.32 -19.52 -19.52
N VAL A 207 29.20 -18.52 -19.62
CA VAL A 207 29.29 -17.42 -18.67
C VAL A 207 28.31 -16.32 -19.07
N LYS A 208 27.26 -16.17 -18.28
CA LYS A 208 26.22 -15.16 -18.48
C LYS A 208 26.17 -14.23 -17.29
N LEU A 209 25.57 -13.07 -17.49
CA LEU A 209 25.26 -12.19 -16.38
C LEU A 209 24.36 -12.91 -15.35
N ARG A 210 24.62 -12.64 -14.07
CA ARG A 210 23.89 -13.20 -12.96
C ARG A 210 22.54 -12.51 -12.84
N LYS A 211 21.47 -13.27 -13.06
CA LYS A 211 20.11 -12.83 -12.73
C LYS A 211 19.97 -12.81 -11.22
N GLU A 212 19.96 -11.61 -10.66
CA GLU A 212 19.68 -11.44 -9.24
C GLU A 212 18.20 -11.72 -8.97
N LYS A 213 17.93 -12.31 -7.81
CA LYS A 213 16.57 -12.52 -7.32
C LYS A 213 16.01 -11.20 -6.77
N ASN A 214 15.78 -10.26 -7.66
CA ASN A 214 15.44 -8.88 -7.37
C ASN A 214 14.15 -8.40 -8.06
N GLY A 215 13.40 -9.33 -8.68
CA GLY A 215 12.06 -9.05 -9.18
C GLY A 215 11.14 -8.57 -8.05
N LEU A 216 10.18 -7.72 -8.40
CA LEU A 216 9.12 -7.37 -7.47
C LEU A 216 8.24 -8.61 -7.21
N ASN A 217 8.10 -8.97 -5.95
CA ASN A 217 7.37 -10.18 -5.53
C ASN A 217 5.89 -9.88 -5.33
N ASP A 218 5.03 -10.86 -5.61
CA ASP A 218 3.63 -10.80 -5.20
C ASP A 218 3.52 -10.91 -3.68
N TYR A 219 2.58 -10.16 -3.09
CA TYR A 219 2.23 -10.26 -1.66
C TYR A 219 0.81 -10.79 -1.50
N LEU A 220 0.61 -11.61 -0.47
CA LEU A 220 -0.70 -12.05 0.01
C LEU A 220 -0.80 -11.74 1.50
N PHE A 221 -1.74 -10.87 1.84
CA PHE A 221 -2.17 -10.59 3.19
C PHE A 221 -3.46 -11.35 3.46
N SER A 222 -3.48 -12.14 4.54
CA SER A 222 -4.68 -12.84 5.00
C SER A 222 -4.97 -12.39 6.41
N ARG A 223 -6.21 -11.97 6.69
CA ARG A 223 -6.64 -11.53 8.02
C ARG A 223 -7.82 -12.35 8.51
N ALA A 224 -7.80 -12.68 9.80
CA ALA A 224 -8.92 -13.28 10.51
C ALA A 224 -9.04 -12.58 11.88
N MET A 225 -10.16 -11.91 12.12
CA MET A 225 -10.38 -11.09 13.31
C MET A 225 -11.72 -11.44 13.98
N TYR A 226 -11.74 -11.32 15.29
CA TYR A 226 -12.93 -11.38 16.11
C TYR A 226 -13.16 -10.05 16.82
N ASP A 227 -14.33 -9.45 16.63
CA ASP A 227 -14.80 -8.22 17.24
C ASP A 227 -15.79 -8.51 18.37
N HIS A 228 -15.52 -7.94 19.53
CA HIS A 228 -16.39 -7.98 20.70
C HIS A 228 -16.81 -6.56 21.09
N GLU A 229 -18.11 -6.30 21.06
CA GLU A 229 -18.68 -5.01 21.46
C GLU A 229 -18.96 -4.97 22.95
N THR A 230 -18.48 -3.92 23.61
CA THR A 230 -18.69 -3.65 25.03
C THR A 230 -19.11 -2.20 25.25
N ARG A 231 -19.49 -1.85 26.49
CA ARG A 231 -19.71 -0.44 26.87
C ARG A 231 -18.44 0.42 26.77
N MET A 232 -17.27 -0.22 26.81
CA MET A 232 -15.97 0.46 26.67
C MET A 232 -15.52 0.59 25.22
N GLY A 233 -16.35 0.19 24.25
CA GLY A 233 -16.04 0.21 22.83
C GLY A 233 -15.93 -1.18 22.22
N THR A 234 -15.40 -1.24 21.01
CA THR A 234 -15.18 -2.49 20.27
C THR A 234 -13.76 -2.98 20.53
N PHE A 235 -13.60 -4.19 21.02
CA PHE A 235 -12.31 -4.88 21.11
C PHE A 235 -12.20 -5.87 19.96
N SER A 236 -11.07 -5.85 19.25
CA SER A 236 -10.77 -6.79 18.18
C SER A 236 -9.58 -7.64 18.56
N ALA A 237 -9.62 -8.93 18.26
CA ALA A 237 -8.48 -9.83 18.41
C ALA A 237 -8.37 -10.77 17.21
N GLY A 238 -7.17 -11.01 16.71
CA GLY A 238 -7.02 -11.88 15.54
C GLY A 238 -5.61 -12.01 15.00
N PHE A 239 -5.53 -12.42 13.75
CA PHE A 239 -4.30 -12.82 13.08
C PHE A 239 -4.19 -12.11 11.73
N ILE A 240 -2.98 -11.69 11.39
CA ILE A 240 -2.60 -11.29 10.03
C ILE A 240 -1.45 -12.19 9.58
N PHE A 241 -1.61 -12.83 8.43
CA PHE A 241 -0.57 -13.57 7.76
C PHE A 241 -0.09 -12.82 6.53
N ILE A 242 1.22 -12.72 6.36
CA ILE A 242 1.85 -12.07 5.22
C ILE A 242 2.72 -13.09 4.52
N ASN A 243 2.37 -13.38 3.28
CA ASN A 243 3.11 -14.25 2.37
C ASN A 243 3.67 -13.42 1.22
N THR A 244 4.83 -13.82 0.74
CA THR A 244 5.39 -13.29 -0.50
C THR A 244 5.79 -14.42 -1.40
N ASN A 245 5.68 -14.24 -2.71
CA ASN A 245 6.14 -15.20 -3.70
C ASN A 245 7.67 -15.18 -3.83
N ASP A 246 8.35 -15.51 -2.75
CA ASP A 246 9.80 -15.59 -2.63
C ASP A 246 10.14 -16.89 -1.89
N PRO A 247 10.84 -17.86 -2.52
CA PRO A 247 11.14 -19.15 -1.89
C PRO A 247 12.06 -19.07 -0.65
N ASN A 248 12.68 -17.92 -0.39
CA ASN A 248 13.48 -17.69 0.82
C ASN A 248 12.69 -16.92 1.89
N TYR A 249 11.48 -16.48 1.58
CA TYR A 249 10.66 -15.70 2.50
C TYR A 249 9.83 -16.62 3.38
N VAL A 250 10.06 -16.51 4.68
CA VAL A 250 9.27 -17.21 5.69
C VAL A 250 7.97 -16.45 5.89
N MET A 251 6.83 -17.17 5.82
CA MET A 251 5.51 -16.62 6.13
C MET A 251 5.54 -15.91 7.50
N ARG A 252 4.95 -14.73 7.56
CA ARG A 252 4.87 -13.95 8.79
C ARG A 252 3.48 -13.99 9.36
N GLY A 253 3.39 -14.13 10.67
CA GLY A 253 2.16 -14.07 11.43
C GLY A 253 2.26 -12.94 12.44
N LEU A 254 1.24 -12.09 12.49
CA LEU A 254 1.03 -11.07 13.51
C LEU A 254 -0.22 -11.43 14.31
N TRP A 255 -0.12 -11.42 15.63
CA TRP A 255 -1.25 -11.38 16.54
C TRP A 255 -1.66 -9.91 16.69
N VAL A 256 -2.93 -9.64 16.47
CA VAL A 256 -3.46 -8.28 16.53
C VAL A 256 -4.46 -8.20 17.67
N ILE A 257 -4.30 -7.18 18.51
CA ILE A 257 -5.33 -6.73 19.44
C ILE A 257 -5.63 -5.28 19.08
N ALA A 258 -6.90 -4.92 18.97
CA ALA A 258 -7.30 -3.53 18.79
C ALA A 258 -8.43 -3.14 19.72
N TRP A 259 -8.51 -1.84 19.97
CA TRP A 259 -9.56 -1.21 20.73
C TRP A 259 -10.01 0.06 20.03
N ARG A 260 -11.31 0.13 19.77
CA ARG A 260 -11.98 1.32 19.25
C ARG A 260 -12.88 1.89 20.33
N PRO A 261 -12.48 3.00 21.00
CA PRO A 261 -13.30 3.60 22.02
C PRO A 261 -14.64 4.13 21.47
N PRO A 262 -15.68 4.24 22.33
CA PRO A 262 -16.99 4.76 21.96
C PRO A 262 -17.04 6.30 22.01
N PHE A 263 -16.01 6.94 22.55
CA PHE A 263 -15.89 8.39 22.63
C PHE A 263 -15.12 8.94 21.43
N LEU A 264 -15.20 10.26 21.21
CA LEU A 264 -14.59 10.94 20.05
C LEU A 264 -15.00 10.30 18.71
N SER A 265 -16.25 9.85 18.60
CA SER A 265 -16.75 9.16 17.38
C SER A 265 -16.62 9.97 16.09
N TRP A 266 -16.44 11.29 16.20
CA TRP A 266 -16.10 12.16 15.08
C TRP A 266 -14.71 11.82 14.48
N LEU A 267 -13.71 11.49 15.30
CA LEU A 267 -12.36 11.11 14.85
C LEU A 267 -12.17 9.60 14.64
N ASN A 268 -13.21 8.80 14.92
CA ASN A 268 -13.19 7.34 14.86
C ASN A 268 -11.85 6.72 15.35
N PRO A 269 -11.41 7.04 16.58
CA PRO A 269 -10.10 6.63 17.06
C PRO A 269 -10.01 5.11 17.20
N GLN A 270 -8.84 4.57 16.85
CA GLN A 270 -8.57 3.15 17.01
C GLN A 270 -7.12 2.95 17.43
N PHE A 271 -6.94 2.16 18.48
CA PHE A 271 -5.65 1.71 18.95
C PHE A 271 -5.45 0.25 18.56
N SER A 272 -4.33 -0.12 17.96
CA SER A 272 -3.99 -1.53 17.70
C SER A 272 -2.57 -1.87 18.12
N ILE A 273 -2.37 -3.13 18.46
CA ILE A 273 -1.09 -3.72 18.80
C ILE A 273 -0.90 -4.90 17.85
N ASN A 274 0.17 -4.86 17.07
CA ASN A 274 0.57 -5.91 16.16
C ASN A 274 1.83 -6.58 16.73
N ASN A 275 1.66 -7.79 17.25
CA ASN A 275 2.72 -8.59 17.86
C ASN A 275 3.13 -9.70 16.91
N ARG A 276 4.41 -9.84 16.61
CA ARG A 276 4.88 -10.94 15.77
C ARG A 276 4.81 -12.27 16.51
N MET A 277 4.31 -13.30 15.83
CA MET A 277 4.23 -14.67 16.35
C MET A 277 5.02 -15.70 15.52
N LEU A 278 5.22 -15.46 14.22
CA LEU A 278 5.94 -16.36 13.32
C LEU A 278 7.15 -15.64 12.71
N SER A 279 8.21 -16.41 12.47
CA SER A 279 9.55 -16.00 12.01
C SER A 279 10.44 -15.34 13.06
N GLU A 280 11.52 -16.05 13.44
CA GLU A 280 12.67 -15.52 14.19
C GLU A 280 13.72 -14.85 13.27
N TYR A 281 13.58 -15.04 11.95
CA TYR A 281 14.55 -14.56 10.96
C TYR A 281 14.22 -13.14 10.46
N ASN A 282 15.28 -12.33 10.35
CA ASN A 282 15.27 -10.92 9.96
C ASN A 282 14.80 -10.72 8.52
N GLY A 283 13.77 -9.87 8.32
CA GLY A 283 13.26 -9.44 7.02
C GLY A 283 12.36 -8.20 7.17
N ALA A 284 12.11 -7.43 6.09
CA ALA A 284 11.26 -6.21 6.04
C ALA A 284 10.00 -6.24 6.94
N PHE A 285 9.56 -5.14 7.59
CA PHE A 285 8.54 -5.12 8.67
C PHE A 285 9.06 -5.53 10.06
N GLN A 286 10.26 -5.08 10.42
CA GLN A 286 11.11 -5.75 11.40
C GLN A 286 10.63 -5.69 12.88
N GLY A 287 9.56 -4.95 13.20
CA GLY A 287 8.89 -4.91 14.51
C GLY A 287 8.45 -6.26 15.12
N GLY A 288 8.88 -6.59 16.34
CA GLY A 288 8.27 -7.63 17.20
C GLY A 288 6.97 -7.15 17.86
N HIS A 289 6.90 -5.86 18.19
CA HIS A 289 5.73 -5.18 18.71
C HIS A 289 5.57 -3.83 18.03
N ASN A 290 4.43 -3.61 17.38
CA ASN A 290 4.08 -2.34 16.75
C ASN A 290 2.73 -1.85 17.28
N TYR A 291 2.76 -0.68 17.91
CA TYR A 291 1.58 -0.01 18.46
C TYR A 291 1.12 1.04 17.47
N ARG A 292 -0.18 1.06 17.16
CA ARG A 292 -0.74 1.97 16.15
C ARG A 292 -1.90 2.75 16.72
N LEU A 293 -1.90 4.04 16.43
CA LEU A 293 -3.04 4.92 16.64
C LEU A 293 -3.55 5.37 15.27
N SER A 294 -4.79 5.03 14.96
CA SER A 294 -5.50 5.47 13.76
C SER A 294 -6.60 6.45 14.13
N LEU A 295 -6.71 7.52 13.36
CA LEU A 295 -7.82 8.47 13.41
C LEU A 295 -8.37 8.63 12.00
N SER A 296 -9.69 8.64 11.84
CA SER A 296 -10.35 8.89 10.55
C SER A 296 -11.64 9.67 10.72
N HIS A 297 -12.01 10.45 9.71
CA HIS A 297 -13.32 11.06 9.64
C HIS A 297 -13.88 10.91 8.23
N GLU A 298 -15.17 10.65 8.13
CA GLU A 298 -15.88 10.52 6.85
C GLU A 298 -16.81 11.72 6.69
N PHE A 299 -16.49 12.61 5.75
CA PHE A 299 -17.37 13.70 5.33
C PHE A 299 -18.36 13.21 4.28
N PHE A 300 -19.59 13.77 4.29
CA PHE A 300 -20.66 13.44 3.34
C PHE A 300 -21.07 11.95 3.38
N LYS A 301 -21.02 11.34 4.57
CA LYS A 301 -21.38 9.94 4.77
C LYS A 301 -22.78 9.61 4.21
N GLY A 302 -22.85 8.58 3.36
CA GLY A 302 -24.09 8.16 2.69
C GLY A 302 -24.41 8.92 1.40
N GLU A 303 -23.61 9.91 1.04
CA GLU A 303 -23.71 10.59 -0.25
C GLU A 303 -22.87 9.87 -1.32
N ALA A 304 -23.16 10.17 -2.59
CA ALA A 304 -22.43 9.61 -3.72
C ALA A 304 -20.95 10.01 -3.71
N PHE A 305 -20.65 11.23 -3.25
CA PHE A 305 -19.29 11.74 -3.12
C PHE A 305 -18.91 11.85 -1.66
N ARG A 306 -17.77 11.28 -1.26
CA ARG A 306 -17.30 11.29 0.13
C ARG A 306 -15.82 11.61 0.21
N ILE A 307 -15.43 12.22 1.32
CA ILE A 307 -14.04 12.54 1.59
C ILE A 307 -13.66 11.96 2.94
N THR A 308 -12.62 11.13 2.94
CA THR A 308 -12.16 10.43 4.14
C THR A 308 -10.69 10.75 4.39
N PRO A 309 -10.39 11.81 5.15
CA PRO A 309 -9.06 11.96 5.73
C PRO A 309 -8.85 10.93 6.84
N SER A 310 -7.65 10.37 6.87
CA SER A 310 -7.18 9.55 7.98
C SER A 310 -5.70 9.76 8.23
N ILE A 311 -5.28 9.41 9.44
CA ILE A 311 -3.88 9.41 9.85
C ILE A 311 -3.62 8.20 10.72
N VAL A 312 -2.50 7.53 10.44
CA VAL A 312 -2.02 6.42 11.24
C VAL A 312 -0.65 6.78 11.78
N MET A 313 -0.44 6.60 13.08
CA MET A 313 0.85 6.76 13.73
C MET A 313 1.28 5.41 14.30
N GLY A 314 2.46 4.96 13.93
CA GLY A 314 3.07 3.71 14.39
C GLY A 314 4.23 3.96 15.35
N TYR A 315 4.32 3.15 16.40
CA TYR A 315 5.47 3.06 17.29
C TYR A 315 5.97 1.62 17.33
N ALA A 316 7.24 1.41 16.98
CA ALA A 316 7.92 0.13 17.10
C ALA A 316 8.69 0.09 18.41
N ASP A 317 8.49 -0.95 19.22
CA ASP A 317 9.23 -1.14 20.49
C ASP A 317 10.44 -2.08 20.34
N VAL A 318 10.34 -3.04 19.42
CA VAL A 318 11.44 -3.96 19.09
C VAL A 318 11.55 -4.02 17.58
N ASN A 319 12.45 -3.25 16.98
CA ASN A 319 12.62 -3.23 15.52
C ASN A 319 13.22 -4.53 14.97
N ASP A 320 13.96 -5.33 15.73
CA ASP A 320 14.47 -6.65 15.39
C ASP A 320 15.03 -7.29 16.67
N ASN A 321 15.32 -8.59 16.63
CA ASN A 321 15.74 -9.34 17.82
C ASN A 321 17.19 -9.05 18.26
N VAL A 322 17.99 -8.38 17.42
CA VAL A 322 19.42 -8.12 17.65
C VAL A 322 19.61 -6.69 18.17
N ASP A 323 19.20 -5.68 17.40
CA ASP A 323 19.40 -4.26 17.67
C ASP A 323 18.32 -3.70 18.60
N ARG A 324 17.11 -4.30 18.63
CA ARG A 324 15.98 -3.92 19.51
C ARG A 324 15.72 -2.41 19.60
N ARG A 325 15.91 -1.69 18.49
CA ARG A 325 15.64 -0.26 18.34
C ARG A 325 14.16 0.01 18.51
N LYS A 326 13.86 1.23 18.96
CA LYS A 326 12.51 1.69 19.25
C LYS A 326 12.32 3.11 18.77
N GLY A 327 11.09 3.46 18.43
CA GLY A 327 10.76 4.80 17.97
C GLY A 327 9.45 4.85 17.20
N ILE A 328 9.14 6.05 16.72
CA ILE A 328 7.99 6.27 15.85
C ILE A 328 8.35 5.69 14.46
N SER A 329 7.70 4.60 14.08
CA SER A 329 7.96 3.91 12.81
C SER A 329 7.50 4.77 11.64
N ASP A 330 6.27 5.27 11.73
CA ASP A 330 5.64 6.02 10.66
C ASP A 330 4.53 6.94 11.14
N ILE A 331 4.35 8.02 10.40
CA ILE A 331 3.17 8.88 10.41
C ILE A 331 2.62 8.86 8.98
N SER A 332 1.47 8.23 8.81
CA SER A 332 0.92 7.86 7.51
C SER A 332 -0.44 8.52 7.29
N PRO A 333 -0.49 9.79 6.84
CA PRO A 333 -1.75 10.43 6.47
C PRO A 333 -2.23 9.95 5.10
N ARG A 334 -3.55 9.89 4.98
CA ARG A 334 -4.27 9.51 3.77
C ARG A 334 -5.46 10.43 3.56
N LEU A 335 -5.70 10.77 2.31
CA LEU A 335 -6.90 11.47 1.88
C LEU A 335 -7.56 10.67 0.77
N GLN A 336 -8.74 10.12 1.04
CA GLN A 336 -9.53 9.37 0.09
C GLN A 336 -10.74 10.15 -0.38
N PHE A 337 -11.00 10.08 -1.68
CA PHE A 337 -12.17 10.60 -2.35
C PHE A 337 -12.92 9.42 -2.93
N ASP A 338 -14.14 9.20 -2.46
CA ASP A 338 -15.03 8.17 -2.98
C ASP A 338 -16.07 8.82 -3.88
N TYR A 339 -16.32 8.19 -5.02
CA TYR A 339 -17.47 8.48 -5.86
C TYR A 339 -18.20 7.18 -6.22
N THR A 340 -19.34 6.95 -5.58
CA THR A 340 -20.12 5.73 -5.69
C THR A 340 -19.26 4.49 -5.38
N LYS A 341 -18.94 3.68 -6.39
CA LYS A 341 -18.12 2.47 -6.28
C LYS A 341 -16.63 2.75 -6.50
N PHE A 342 -16.26 3.91 -7.03
CA PHE A 342 -14.89 4.25 -7.37
C PHE A 342 -14.24 5.07 -6.27
N PHE A 343 -12.91 4.99 -6.16
CA PHE A 343 -12.16 5.84 -5.25
C PHE A 343 -10.82 6.27 -5.83
N PHE A 344 -10.35 7.42 -5.35
CA PHE A 344 -8.99 7.91 -5.49
C PHE A 344 -8.45 8.19 -4.09
N ALA A 345 -7.26 7.70 -3.77
CA ALA A 345 -6.60 7.96 -2.50
C ALA A 345 -5.20 8.55 -2.73
N ALA A 346 -4.89 9.62 -2.03
CA ALA A 346 -3.53 10.15 -1.91
C ALA A 346 -2.99 9.77 -0.53
N ASN A 347 -1.80 9.19 -0.50
CA ASN A 347 -1.17 8.67 0.71
C ASN A 347 0.24 9.25 0.84
N MET A 348 0.65 9.45 2.08
CA MET A 348 2.05 9.72 2.43
C MET A 348 2.41 8.79 3.59
N MET A 349 3.64 8.29 3.60
CA MET A 349 4.26 7.68 4.76
C MET A 349 5.47 8.51 5.14
N TYR A 350 5.49 9.04 6.37
CA TYR A 350 6.63 9.74 6.94
C TYR A 350 7.35 8.86 7.98
N ARG A 351 8.59 8.47 7.71
CA ARG A 351 9.44 7.72 8.65
C ARG A 351 10.08 8.68 9.64
N ALA A 352 9.60 8.66 10.88
CA ALA A 352 10.11 9.53 11.92
C ALA A 352 11.44 9.04 12.51
N THR A 353 11.65 7.72 12.58
CA THR A 353 12.90 7.13 13.07
C THR A 353 13.52 6.24 11.98
N PRO A 354 14.38 6.78 11.11
CA PRO A 354 14.93 6.01 10.00
C PRO A 354 15.84 4.87 10.41
N ALA A 355 16.47 4.94 11.58
CA ALA A 355 17.22 3.82 12.15
C ALA A 355 16.37 2.53 12.30
N LEU A 356 15.03 2.60 12.26
CA LEU A 356 14.17 1.40 12.26
C LEU A 356 14.15 0.66 10.93
N VAL A 357 14.52 1.33 9.83
CA VAL A 357 14.56 0.78 8.47
C VAL A 357 15.96 0.80 7.86
N ASP A 358 16.88 1.57 8.43
CA ASP A 358 18.29 1.62 8.07
C ASP A 358 19.03 0.41 8.66
N ASN A 359 18.90 -0.73 7.98
CA ASN A 359 19.63 -1.94 8.28
C ASN A 359 19.92 -2.78 7.04
N VAL A 360 20.93 -3.65 7.16
CA VAL A 360 21.44 -4.49 6.06
C VAL A 360 20.39 -5.43 5.47
N THR A 361 19.29 -5.70 6.18
CA THR A 361 18.26 -6.62 5.71
C THR A 361 17.20 -5.89 4.89
N TYR A 362 16.86 -4.66 5.26
CA TYR A 362 15.86 -3.86 4.57
C TYR A 362 16.44 -3.11 3.37
N THR A 363 17.65 -2.56 3.53
CA THR A 363 18.47 -1.94 2.49
C THR A 363 19.80 -2.69 2.37
N PRO A 364 19.81 -3.87 1.73
CA PRO A 364 21.04 -4.65 1.56
C PRO A 364 22.10 -3.88 0.80
N SER A 365 23.34 -4.05 1.23
CA SER A 365 24.50 -3.24 0.85
C SER A 365 25.65 -4.10 0.30
N ASP A 366 25.33 -5.07 -0.55
CA ASP A 366 26.33 -5.91 -1.21
C ASP A 366 27.25 -5.04 -2.09
N GLY A 367 28.56 -5.25 -2.01
CA GLY A 367 29.53 -4.52 -2.85
C GLY A 367 29.91 -3.13 -2.35
N VAL A 368 29.48 -2.72 -1.17
CA VAL A 368 29.95 -1.50 -0.48
C VAL A 368 30.54 -1.82 0.89
N TYR A 369 31.25 -0.86 1.49
CA TYR A 369 31.66 -1.01 2.88
C TYR A 369 30.43 -1.08 3.78
N ALA A 370 30.44 -2.00 4.75
CA ALA A 370 29.44 -2.05 5.79
C ALA A 370 29.28 -0.66 6.43
N ASP A 371 28.03 -0.22 6.56
CA ASP A 371 27.74 0.99 7.29
C ASP A 371 28.18 0.82 8.74
N THR A 372 28.91 1.81 9.23
CA THR A 372 29.47 1.83 10.58
C THR A 372 28.67 2.74 11.51
N ASN A 373 27.65 3.45 11.00
CA ASN A 373 26.84 4.36 11.80
C ASN A 373 25.37 4.34 11.39
N ALA A 374 24.64 3.34 11.87
CA ALA A 374 23.22 3.16 11.58
C ALA A 374 22.28 4.23 12.19
N ASN A 375 22.83 5.32 12.75
CA ASN A 375 22.08 6.45 13.32
C ASN A 375 22.24 7.74 12.50
N ASP A 376 23.05 7.77 11.44
CA ASP A 376 23.21 8.96 10.59
C ASP A 376 22.10 9.13 9.54
N GLY A 377 21.20 8.15 9.46
CA GLY A 377 20.10 8.13 8.50
C GLY A 377 20.59 8.02 7.06
N ARG A 378 21.72 7.34 6.85
CA ARG A 378 22.28 7.10 5.52
C ARG A 378 22.25 5.63 5.18
N VAL A 379 21.72 5.36 4.01
CA VAL A 379 21.67 4.03 3.42
C VAL A 379 22.52 4.00 2.16
N THR A 380 22.89 2.81 1.72
CA THR A 380 23.54 2.62 0.43
C THR A 380 22.67 3.16 -0.70
N ASP A 381 23.28 3.94 -1.60
CA ASP A 381 22.67 4.44 -2.83
C ASP A 381 22.79 3.36 -3.92
N PRO A 382 21.69 2.70 -4.34
CA PRO A 382 21.77 1.62 -5.32
C PRO A 382 22.36 2.03 -6.66
N SER A 383 22.31 3.33 -7.00
CA SER A 383 22.91 3.85 -8.23
C SER A 383 24.45 3.93 -8.20
N LYS A 384 25.05 3.76 -7.02
CA LYS A 384 26.50 3.92 -6.80
C LYS A 384 27.18 2.68 -6.25
N VAL A 385 26.52 1.53 -6.31
CA VAL A 385 27.07 0.25 -5.82
C VAL A 385 27.90 -0.45 -6.90
N PHE A 386 27.43 -0.42 -8.15
CA PHE A 386 28.01 -1.19 -9.25
C PHE A 386 28.07 -0.36 -10.54
N GLY A 387 28.85 -0.82 -11.53
CA GLY A 387 28.94 -0.21 -12.87
C GLY A 387 30.26 0.52 -13.14
N TYR A 388 30.51 0.85 -14.41
CA TYR A 388 31.76 1.47 -14.87
C TYR A 388 32.01 2.86 -14.26
N GLU A 389 30.97 3.67 -14.13
CA GLU A 389 31.07 5.00 -13.51
C GLU A 389 31.49 4.89 -12.05
N ASN A 390 30.87 3.97 -11.30
CA ASN A 390 31.27 3.67 -9.93
C ASN A 390 32.72 3.18 -9.87
N ALA A 391 33.11 2.20 -10.69
CA ALA A 391 34.47 1.68 -10.72
C ALA A 391 35.52 2.77 -11.03
N PHE A 392 35.20 3.68 -11.97
CA PHE A 392 36.06 4.81 -12.29
C PHE A 392 36.26 5.73 -11.08
N ILE A 393 35.17 6.09 -10.39
CA ILE A 393 35.22 6.95 -9.21
C ILE A 393 35.96 6.27 -8.06
N LEU A 394 35.69 4.99 -7.79
CA LEU A 394 36.40 4.23 -6.76
C LEU A 394 37.90 4.10 -7.05
N ASN A 395 38.30 3.95 -8.32
CA ASN A 395 39.69 3.96 -8.72
C ASN A 395 40.35 5.33 -8.51
N GLN A 396 39.64 6.42 -8.81
CA GLN A 396 40.12 7.77 -8.51
C GLN A 396 40.25 8.02 -7.01
N ILE A 397 39.29 7.58 -6.21
CA ILE A 397 39.38 7.63 -4.74
C ILE A 397 40.60 6.83 -4.28
N ALA A 398 40.78 5.61 -4.76
CA ALA A 398 41.91 4.76 -4.38
C ALA A 398 43.26 5.36 -4.77
N ALA A 399 43.38 5.94 -5.96
CA ALA A 399 44.62 6.55 -6.46
C ALA A 399 45.01 7.84 -5.72
N ASN A 400 44.03 8.60 -5.24
CA ASN A 400 44.27 9.91 -4.61
C ASN A 400 44.17 9.88 -3.08
N SER A 401 43.78 8.76 -2.48
CA SER A 401 43.64 8.65 -1.02
C SER A 401 45.00 8.45 -0.35
N PRO A 402 45.35 9.26 0.66
CA PRO A 402 46.64 9.16 1.35
C PRO A 402 46.78 7.91 2.23
N ASN A 403 45.67 7.25 2.60
CA ASN A 403 45.64 6.02 3.38
C ASN A 403 44.27 5.31 3.26
N GLU A 404 44.17 4.09 3.79
CA GLU A 404 42.95 3.28 3.72
C GLU A 404 41.77 3.87 4.50
N PHE A 405 42.02 4.62 5.57
CA PHE A 405 40.96 5.27 6.34
C PHE A 405 40.26 6.36 5.51
N VAL A 406 41.03 7.25 4.89
CA VAL A 406 40.51 8.30 4.00
C VAL A 406 39.82 7.68 2.78
N LYS A 407 40.42 6.66 2.18
CA LYS A 407 39.80 5.90 1.07
C LYS A 407 38.44 5.36 1.46
N ARG A 408 38.35 4.68 2.60
CA ARG A 408 37.08 4.12 3.10
C ARG A 408 36.04 5.20 3.33
N THR A 409 36.40 6.29 4.01
CA THR A 409 35.48 7.40 4.29
C THR A 409 34.96 8.06 3.01
N LEU A 410 35.84 8.31 2.03
CA LEU A 410 35.44 8.88 0.75
C LEU A 410 34.55 7.93 -0.05
N THR A 411 34.87 6.63 -0.07
CA THR A 411 34.03 5.62 -0.71
C THR A 411 32.66 5.53 -0.06
N GLN A 412 32.59 5.45 1.27
CA GLN A 412 31.31 5.43 2.00
C GLN A 412 30.50 6.70 1.73
N HIS A 413 31.13 7.88 1.80
CA HIS A 413 30.45 9.14 1.53
C HIS A 413 29.90 9.23 0.11
N TYR A 414 30.65 8.72 -0.88
CA TYR A 414 30.18 8.67 -2.26
C TYR A 414 29.01 7.70 -2.44
N GLN A 415 29.13 6.47 -1.92
CA GLN A 415 28.18 5.38 -2.15
C GLN A 415 26.93 5.43 -1.26
N GLN A 416 26.86 6.35 -0.30
CA GLN A 416 25.70 6.53 0.57
C GLN A 416 24.79 7.66 0.08
N GLN A 417 23.53 7.59 0.47
CA GLN A 417 22.54 8.66 0.36
C GLN A 417 21.75 8.75 1.66
N HIS A 418 21.12 9.89 1.92
CA HIS A 418 20.16 9.98 3.00
C HIS A 418 18.94 9.12 2.68
N ILE A 419 18.49 8.35 3.66
CA ILE A 419 17.26 7.58 3.54
C ILE A 419 16.09 8.51 3.31
N VAL A 420 15.17 8.11 2.44
CA VAL A 420 13.99 8.91 2.17
C VAL A 420 12.99 8.75 3.32
N HIS A 421 12.62 9.88 3.92
CA HIS A 421 11.68 9.91 5.04
C HIS A 421 10.24 9.94 4.56
N ALA A 422 9.92 10.79 3.58
CA ALA A 422 8.56 10.97 3.08
C ALA A 422 8.39 10.21 1.76
N ILE A 423 7.49 9.24 1.74
CA ILE A 423 7.14 8.47 0.55
C ILE A 423 5.69 8.77 0.19
N TYR A 424 5.45 9.18 -1.04
CA TYR A 424 4.15 9.56 -1.59
C TYR A 424 3.67 8.50 -2.58
N PHE A 425 2.43 8.09 -2.40
CA PHE A 425 1.79 7.15 -3.31
C PHE A 425 0.30 7.40 -3.41
N PHE A 426 -0.29 7.01 -4.53
CA PHE A 426 -1.71 7.13 -4.79
C PHE A 426 -2.30 5.78 -5.13
N SER A 427 -3.61 5.66 -4.93
CA SER A 427 -4.39 4.47 -5.26
C SER A 427 -5.63 4.89 -6.02
N ILE A 428 -5.93 4.21 -7.12
CA ILE A 428 -7.17 4.41 -7.89
C ILE A 428 -7.84 3.07 -8.04
N GLY A 429 -9.12 2.98 -7.70
CA GLY A 429 -9.78 1.69 -7.70
C GLY A 429 -11.28 1.77 -7.60
N TYR A 430 -11.87 0.61 -7.37
CA TYR A 430 -13.28 0.46 -7.11
C TYR A 430 -13.55 -0.63 -6.06
N THR A 431 -14.72 -0.55 -5.45
CA THR A 431 -15.24 -1.50 -4.48
C THR A 431 -16.67 -1.86 -4.86
N ILE A 432 -16.94 -3.16 -4.98
CA ILE A 432 -18.27 -3.70 -5.26
C ILE A 432 -18.64 -4.77 -4.25
N LYS A 433 -19.93 -4.85 -3.94
CA LYS A 433 -20.52 -5.99 -3.25
C LYS A 433 -20.99 -6.99 -4.29
N ILE A 434 -20.60 -8.25 -4.14
CA ILE A 434 -21.00 -9.38 -4.98
C ILE A 434 -21.91 -10.29 -4.17
#